data_AF-A0RYV1-F1
#
_entry.id   AF-A0RYV1-F1
#
_cell.length_a   1.000
_cell.length_b   1.000
_cell.length_c   1.000
_cell.angle_alpha   90.00
_cell.angle_beta   90.00
_cell.angle_gamma   90.00
#
_symmetry.space_group_name_H-M   'P 1'
#
loop_
_entity.id
_entity.type
_entity.pdbx_description
1 polymer ?
#
loop_
_entity_poly.entity_id
_entity_poly.type
_entity_poly.pdbx_seq_one_letter_code
_entity_poly.pdbx_strand_id
1 'polypeptide(L)'
;MPRGSMIGRSAAFTASAGLAAILALAFVPSEETGGMQMYGMAEVVHRDTGGSVLSSQTVHNRLLDAGEDFIVDAVFRSGEAVLTDGLRIDTICLSDIDGGIDDVNFNEGDAASVFAAPSGPAGANACKSVPDAETVETAAGTALIGPLTFTAGTDFDAGETIASIAVCIEDAASVGYEDCAAVGTAFAATDVGDVTPVGTDTVDVSYTFNISSPDT
;
A
#
# COMPACT_ATOMS: atom_id res chain seq x y z
N MET A 1 13.95 -73.14 -15.01
CA MET A 1 14.94 -73.34 -13.91
C MET A 1 16.20 -72.58 -14.32
N PRO A 2 16.93 -71.81 -13.46
CA PRO A 2 16.68 -71.20 -12.13
C PRO A 2 16.31 -69.69 -12.28
N ARG A 3 15.76 -68.89 -11.33
CA ARG A 3 15.92 -68.61 -9.88
C ARG A 3 16.95 -67.51 -9.54
N GLY A 4 16.47 -66.43 -8.90
CA GLY A 4 17.22 -65.36 -8.19
C GLY A 4 16.68 -63.96 -8.55
N SER A 5 15.84 -63.23 -7.79
CA SER A 5 15.80 -62.84 -6.36
C SER A 5 16.95 -61.93 -5.89
N MET A 6 16.66 -60.62 -5.78
CA MET A 6 17.20 -59.63 -4.82
C MET A 6 16.46 -58.30 -5.10
N ILE A 7 15.41 -57.90 -4.36
CA ILE A 7 15.42 -57.11 -3.10
C ILE A 7 16.55 -56.07 -3.03
N GLY A 8 16.16 -54.80 -3.14
CA GLY A 8 16.94 -53.63 -2.77
C GLY A 8 16.02 -52.42 -2.61
N ARG A 9 15.44 -52.26 -1.42
CA ARG A 9 14.73 -51.06 -1.00
C ARG A 9 15.76 -49.96 -0.71
N SER A 10 15.68 -48.83 -1.41
CA SER A 10 16.33 -47.59 -0.99
C SER A 10 15.24 -46.54 -0.78
N ALA A 11 14.94 -46.28 0.48
CA ALA A 11 14.14 -45.14 0.91
C ALA A 11 14.99 -43.88 0.75
N ALA A 12 14.55 -42.94 -0.09
CA ALA A 12 15.07 -41.59 -0.11
C ALA A 12 14.16 -40.73 0.77
N PHE A 13 14.61 -40.45 2.00
CA PHE A 13 14.09 -39.35 2.80
C PHE A 13 14.63 -38.05 2.21
N THR A 14 13.78 -37.27 1.56
CA THR A 14 14.04 -35.86 1.29
C THR A 14 13.43 -35.05 2.42
N ALA A 15 14.27 -34.68 3.37
CA ALA A 15 13.96 -33.65 4.36
C ALA A 15 14.06 -32.29 3.66
N SER A 16 12.93 -31.75 3.21
CA SER A 16 12.86 -30.34 2.84
C SER A 16 12.72 -29.52 4.12
N ALA A 17 13.84 -28.96 4.56
CA ALA A 17 13.88 -27.90 5.54
C ALA A 17 13.19 -26.65 4.96
N GLY A 18 12.00 -26.32 5.47
CA GLY A 18 11.39 -25.00 5.27
C GLY A 18 11.68 -24.15 6.50
N LEU A 19 12.80 -23.42 6.48
CA LEU A 19 13.03 -22.34 7.43
C LEU A 19 12.01 -21.23 7.12
N ALA A 20 10.97 -21.13 7.93
CA ALA A 20 10.19 -19.90 8.03
C ALA A 20 11.08 -18.86 8.75
N ALA A 21 11.82 -18.08 7.97
CA ALA A 21 12.48 -16.88 8.47
C ALA A 21 11.41 -15.81 8.67
N ILE A 22 10.83 -15.77 9.87
CA ILE A 22 10.08 -14.58 10.32
C ILE A 22 11.13 -13.53 10.62
N LEU A 23 11.36 -12.64 9.65
CA LEU A 23 12.19 -11.46 9.83
C LEU A 23 11.39 -10.46 10.67
N ALA A 24 11.60 -10.48 11.98
CA ALA A 24 11.09 -9.43 12.86
C ALA A 24 11.90 -8.16 12.60
N LEU A 25 11.35 -7.25 11.78
CA LEU A 25 11.82 -5.88 11.63
C LEU A 25 11.51 -5.13 12.94
N ALA A 26 12.46 -5.12 13.87
CA ALA A 26 12.42 -4.20 14.99
C ALA A 26 12.88 -2.82 14.50
N PHE A 27 11.93 -2.00 14.04
CA PHE A 27 12.19 -0.58 13.85
C PHE A 27 12.32 0.08 15.22
N VAL A 28 13.49 0.67 15.48
CA VAL A 28 13.72 1.52 16.65
C VAL A 28 13.14 2.88 16.29
N PRO A 29 12.08 3.37 16.97
CA PRO A 29 11.64 4.75 16.77
C PRO A 29 12.81 5.66 17.15
N SER A 30 13.22 6.54 16.23
CA SER A 30 14.18 7.59 16.56
C SER A 30 13.59 8.44 17.68
N GLU A 31 14.32 8.57 18.79
CA GLU A 31 13.94 9.42 19.92
C GLU A 31 13.99 10.91 19.50
N GLU A 32 12.95 11.35 18.78
CA GLU A 32 12.66 12.75 18.52
C GLU A 32 11.82 13.27 19.69
N THR A 33 12.25 14.41 20.22
CA THR A 33 11.75 15.03 21.45
C THR A 33 10.25 15.32 21.42
N GLY A 34 9.44 14.45 22.04
CA GLY A 34 8.21 14.79 22.78
C GLY A 34 7.09 15.57 22.07
N GLY A 35 7.03 15.56 20.73
CA GLY A 35 5.88 16.05 19.96
C GLY A 35 4.83 14.97 19.73
N MET A 36 3.57 15.35 19.50
CA MET A 36 2.58 14.42 18.93
C MET A 36 3.05 14.05 17.53
N GLN A 37 3.47 12.80 17.32
CA GLN A 37 3.79 12.28 16.00
C GLN A 37 2.54 11.63 15.42
N MET A 38 2.05 12.17 14.30
CA MET A 38 1.05 11.49 13.47
C MET A 38 1.82 10.57 12.52
N TYR A 39 1.43 9.30 12.41
CA TYR A 39 2.08 8.37 11.50
C TYR A 39 1.05 7.61 10.66
N GLY A 40 1.33 7.58 9.36
CA GLY A 40 0.73 6.64 8.42
C GLY A 40 1.63 5.43 8.22
N MET A 41 1.05 4.32 7.82
CA MET A 41 1.76 3.08 7.51
C MET A 41 1.06 2.37 6.35
N ALA A 42 1.82 2.00 5.32
CA ALA A 42 1.34 1.15 4.24
C ALA A 42 1.91 -0.26 4.40
N GLU A 43 1.04 -1.26 4.27
CA GLU A 43 1.42 -2.66 4.13
C GLU A 43 1.16 -3.10 2.70
N VAL A 44 2.17 -3.68 2.04
CA VAL A 44 2.07 -4.21 0.69
C VAL A 44 2.42 -5.70 0.72
N VAL A 45 1.50 -6.53 0.23
CA VAL A 45 1.68 -7.99 0.14
C VAL A 45 1.55 -8.41 -1.32
N HIS A 46 2.66 -8.89 -1.90
CA HIS A 46 2.68 -9.45 -3.25
C HIS A 46 2.45 -10.96 -3.18
N ARG A 47 1.48 -11.46 -3.94
CA ARG A 47 1.14 -12.86 -4.04
C ARG A 47 1.27 -13.38 -5.47
N ASP A 48 1.67 -14.64 -5.57
CA ASP A 48 1.62 -15.36 -6.84
C ASP A 48 0.17 -15.75 -7.21
N THR A 49 0.00 -16.21 -8.45
CA THR A 49 -1.27 -16.75 -8.96
C THR A 49 -1.86 -17.91 -8.14
N GLY A 50 -1.08 -18.59 -7.29
CA GLY A 50 -1.51 -19.65 -6.38
C GLY A 50 -1.91 -19.14 -4.98
N GLY A 51 -1.79 -17.83 -4.72
CA GLY A 51 -2.04 -17.19 -3.43
C GLY A 51 -0.86 -17.23 -2.45
N SER A 52 0.29 -17.78 -2.86
CA SER A 52 1.51 -17.81 -2.04
C SER A 52 2.10 -16.40 -1.95
N VAL A 53 2.46 -15.98 -0.74
CA VAL A 53 3.12 -14.68 -0.52
C VAL A 53 4.56 -14.74 -1.07
N LEU A 54 4.87 -13.87 -2.02
CA LEU A 54 6.20 -13.70 -2.60
C LEU A 54 7.01 -12.65 -1.85
N SER A 55 6.37 -11.55 -1.47
CA SER A 55 6.97 -10.51 -0.64
C SER A 55 5.91 -9.85 0.26
N SER A 56 6.36 -9.28 1.38
CA SER A 56 5.55 -8.49 2.28
C SER A 56 6.42 -7.37 2.84
N GLN A 57 5.92 -6.15 2.78
CA GLN A 57 6.61 -4.94 3.21
C GLN A 57 5.68 -4.09 4.05
N THR A 58 6.24 -3.46 5.08
CA THR A 58 5.54 -2.48 5.90
C THR A 58 6.41 -1.24 5.93
N VAL A 59 5.87 -0.12 5.46
CA VAL A 59 6.62 1.12 5.33
C VAL A 59 5.85 2.27 5.97
N HIS A 60 6.57 3.11 6.71
CA HIS A 60 6.03 4.31 7.33
C HIS A 60 5.86 5.41 6.28
N ASN A 61 4.70 6.05 6.30
CA ASN A 61 4.33 7.09 5.37
C ASN A 61 4.69 8.48 5.93
N ARG A 62 5.00 9.41 5.04
CA ARG A 62 5.02 10.85 5.31
C ARG A 62 3.72 11.50 4.82
N LEU A 63 3.02 12.20 5.73
CA LEU A 63 1.93 13.07 5.30
C LEU A 63 2.46 14.18 4.38
N LEU A 64 1.76 14.44 3.29
CA LEU A 64 2.05 15.57 2.42
C LEU A 64 1.38 16.82 2.98
N ASP A 65 1.84 18.02 2.60
CA ASP A 65 1.26 19.30 3.05
C ASP A 65 -0.26 19.32 2.89
N ALA A 66 -0.76 18.84 1.76
CA ALA A 66 -2.18 18.78 1.50
C ALA A 66 -2.92 17.83 2.46
N GLY A 67 -2.29 16.77 2.93
CA GLY A 67 -2.85 15.88 3.94
C GLY A 67 -2.83 16.46 5.35
N GLU A 68 -1.79 17.22 5.70
CA GLU A 68 -1.72 17.96 6.96
C GLU A 68 -2.79 19.07 7.01
N ASP A 69 -2.87 19.87 5.96
CA ASP A 69 -3.90 20.91 5.78
C ASP A 69 -5.30 20.28 5.86
N PHE A 70 -5.52 19.14 5.19
CA PHE A 70 -6.78 18.40 5.26
C PHE A 70 -7.15 18.01 6.69
N ILE A 71 -6.22 17.48 7.48
CA ILE A 71 -6.49 17.12 8.89
C ILE A 71 -6.84 18.37 9.71
N VAL A 72 -6.10 19.46 9.52
CA VAL A 72 -6.35 20.72 10.24
C VAL A 72 -7.73 21.26 9.88
N ASP A 73 -8.10 21.28 8.61
CA ASP A 73 -9.40 21.76 8.13
C ASP A 73 -10.57 20.84 8.51
N ALA A 74 -10.32 19.53 8.59
CA ALA A 74 -11.31 18.55 9.05
C ALA A 74 -11.65 18.72 10.54
N VAL A 75 -10.65 19.05 11.37
CA VAL A 75 -10.79 19.12 12.82
C VAL A 75 -11.16 20.53 13.29
N PHE A 76 -10.54 21.55 12.70
CA PHE A 76 -10.70 22.93 13.09
C PHE A 76 -11.52 23.70 12.06
N ARG A 77 -12.34 24.63 12.54
CA ARG A 77 -13.09 25.54 11.68
C ARG A 77 -12.15 26.60 11.12
N SER A 78 -11.41 26.27 10.06
CA SER A 78 -10.45 27.15 9.38
C SER A 78 -11.11 28.16 8.45
N GLY A 79 -12.39 27.98 8.11
CA GLY A 79 -13.11 28.81 7.15
C GLY A 79 -13.50 28.07 5.88
N GLU A 80 -12.94 26.87 5.68
CA GLU A 80 -13.30 25.95 4.61
C GLU A 80 -14.68 25.29 4.84
N ALA A 81 -15.24 24.75 3.75
CA ALA A 81 -16.52 24.06 3.79
C ALA A 81 -16.42 22.76 4.62
N VAL A 82 -17.53 22.37 5.25
CA VAL A 82 -17.60 21.09 5.97
C VAL A 82 -17.36 19.95 4.99
N LEU A 83 -16.42 19.06 5.32
CA LEU A 83 -16.14 17.86 4.53
C LEU A 83 -17.43 17.05 4.33
N THR A 84 -17.78 16.82 3.07
CA THR A 84 -18.83 15.87 2.69
C THR A 84 -18.27 14.46 2.63
N ASP A 85 -19.13 13.45 2.61
CA ASP A 85 -18.68 12.06 2.56
C ASP A 85 -17.80 11.75 1.34
N GLY A 86 -18.06 12.37 0.18
CA GLY A 86 -17.21 12.26 -1.01
C GLY A 86 -15.96 13.15 -1.01
N LEU A 87 -15.52 13.62 0.16
CA LEU A 87 -14.24 14.32 0.37
C LEU A 87 -13.43 13.63 1.48
N ARG A 88 -13.57 12.31 1.62
CA ARG A 88 -12.90 11.51 2.64
C ARG A 88 -11.68 10.80 2.06
N ILE A 89 -10.78 10.39 2.96
CA ILE A 89 -9.60 9.59 2.62
C ILE A 89 -10.03 8.12 2.59
N ASP A 90 -10.17 7.55 1.39
CA ASP A 90 -10.61 6.16 1.19
C ASP A 90 -9.97 5.48 -0.02
N THR A 91 -9.12 6.19 -0.77
CA THR A 91 -8.58 5.72 -2.04
C THR A 91 -7.08 5.48 -1.95
N ILE A 92 -6.65 4.32 -2.42
CA ILE A 92 -5.24 3.93 -2.56
C ILE A 92 -4.92 3.83 -4.05
N CYS A 93 -3.83 4.45 -4.47
CA CYS A 93 -3.30 4.43 -5.82
C CYS A 93 -1.91 3.79 -5.84
N LEU A 94 -1.67 2.93 -6.83
CA LEU A 94 -0.34 2.45 -7.17
C LEU A 94 0.39 3.52 -8.00
N SER A 95 1.71 3.60 -7.84
CA SER A 95 2.58 4.50 -8.60
C SER A 95 3.87 3.78 -9.00
N ASP A 96 4.35 4.02 -10.22
CA ASP A 96 5.61 3.47 -10.75
C ASP A 96 6.81 4.39 -10.49
N ILE A 97 6.55 5.56 -9.91
CA ILE A 97 7.59 6.49 -9.51
C ILE A 97 8.26 5.97 -8.25
N ASP A 98 9.54 5.66 -8.42
CA ASP A 98 10.46 5.34 -7.34
C ASP A 98 10.66 6.60 -6.49
N GLY A 99 10.34 6.50 -5.20
CA GLY A 99 10.65 7.52 -4.21
C GLY A 99 12.16 7.71 -4.02
N GLY A 100 12.95 6.78 -4.58
CA GLY A 100 14.37 6.89 -4.90
C GLY A 100 15.20 7.43 -3.75
N ILE A 101 16.00 6.56 -3.14
CA ILE A 101 16.99 6.92 -2.09
C ILE A 101 17.90 8.11 -2.51
N ASP A 102 17.98 8.44 -3.82
CA ASP A 102 18.83 9.50 -4.36
C ASP A 102 18.17 10.68 -5.14
N ASP A 103 16.86 10.76 -5.44
CA ASP A 103 16.34 12.00 -6.10
C ASP A 103 14.81 12.26 -6.14
N VAL A 104 13.95 11.46 -5.48
CA VAL A 104 12.51 11.78 -5.37
C VAL A 104 12.03 11.63 -3.92
N ASN A 105 12.75 12.25 -2.98
CA ASN A 105 12.19 12.47 -1.65
C ASN A 105 10.80 13.06 -1.84
N PHE A 106 9.74 12.38 -1.39
CA PHE A 106 8.41 12.97 -1.34
C PHE A 106 8.53 14.26 -0.55
N ASN A 107 8.43 15.36 -1.27
CA ASN A 107 8.67 16.68 -0.73
C ASN A 107 7.35 17.23 -0.21
N GLU A 108 7.48 17.99 0.86
CA GLU A 108 6.44 18.94 1.25
C GLU A 108 6.06 19.79 0.02
N GLY A 109 4.77 19.80 -0.31
CA GLY A 109 4.21 20.52 -1.45
C GLY A 109 4.09 19.73 -2.77
N ASP A 110 4.47 18.45 -2.79
CA ASP A 110 4.24 17.61 -3.98
C ASP A 110 2.74 17.48 -4.28
N ALA A 111 2.39 17.70 -5.55
CA ALA A 111 1.01 17.62 -6.02
C ALA A 111 0.62 16.17 -6.37
N ALA A 112 -0.68 15.89 -6.42
CA ALA A 112 -1.20 14.56 -6.80
C ALA A 112 -0.68 14.07 -8.16
N SER A 113 -0.42 14.98 -9.11
CA SER A 113 0.10 14.67 -10.44
C SER A 113 1.54 14.16 -10.45
N VAL A 114 2.25 14.26 -9.32
CA VAL A 114 3.60 13.69 -9.16
C VAL A 114 3.52 12.18 -8.99
N PHE A 115 2.38 11.62 -8.56
CA PHE A 115 2.19 10.17 -8.38
C PHE A 115 1.57 9.56 -9.63
N ALA A 116 2.37 9.46 -10.68
CA ALA A 116 1.96 8.84 -11.94
C ALA A 116 1.64 7.35 -11.71
N ALA A 117 0.51 6.92 -12.27
CA ALA A 117 0.13 5.52 -12.23
C ALA A 117 1.08 4.66 -13.09
N PRO A 118 1.32 3.39 -12.71
CA PRO A 118 1.96 2.42 -13.59
C PRO A 118 1.18 2.28 -14.89
N SER A 119 1.87 1.88 -15.95
CA SER A 119 1.20 1.58 -17.22
C SER A 119 0.15 0.49 -17.02
N GLY A 120 -0.97 0.58 -17.74
CA GLY A 120 -2.06 -0.37 -17.60
C GLY A 120 -2.84 -0.58 -18.90
N PRO A 121 -3.63 -1.66 -18.97
CA PRO A 121 -4.50 -1.89 -20.11
C PRO A 121 -5.52 -0.76 -20.26
N ALA A 122 -6.09 -0.60 -21.46
CA ALA A 122 -7.05 0.47 -21.71
C ALA A 122 -8.25 0.40 -20.75
N GLY A 123 -8.47 1.47 -19.98
CA GLY A 123 -9.52 1.56 -18.97
C GLY A 123 -9.17 0.89 -17.63
N ALA A 124 -7.90 0.56 -17.40
CA ALA A 124 -7.41 0.14 -16.10
C ALA A 124 -7.40 1.30 -15.11
N ASN A 125 -7.62 0.95 -13.85
CA ASN A 125 -7.56 1.88 -12.73
C ASN A 125 -6.42 1.46 -11.81
N ALA A 126 -5.38 2.28 -11.70
CA ALA A 126 -4.32 2.06 -10.72
C ALA A 126 -4.74 2.52 -9.32
N CYS A 127 -5.90 3.15 -9.19
CA CYS A 127 -6.52 3.53 -7.93
C CYS A 127 -7.75 2.67 -7.60
N LYS A 128 -7.95 2.40 -6.31
CA LYS A 128 -9.16 1.77 -5.79
C LYS A 128 -9.60 2.46 -4.50
N SER A 129 -10.90 2.73 -4.40
CA SER A 129 -11.55 3.15 -3.16
C SER A 129 -12.05 1.95 -2.37
N VAL A 130 -12.18 2.11 -1.06
CA VAL A 130 -12.90 1.14 -0.22
C VAL A 130 -14.38 1.16 -0.64
N PRO A 131 -14.99 0.02 -0.99
CA PRO A 131 -16.40 0.00 -1.38
C PRO A 131 -17.29 0.59 -0.29
N ASP A 132 -18.35 1.33 -0.65
CA ASP A 132 -19.29 1.96 0.30
C ASP A 132 -19.87 1.02 1.39
N ALA A 133 -19.87 -0.29 1.14
CA ALA A 133 -20.35 -1.31 2.07
C ALA A 133 -19.29 -1.78 3.09
N GLU A 134 -18.03 -1.44 2.89
CA GLU A 134 -16.91 -1.68 3.78
C GLU A 134 -16.52 -0.33 4.40
N THR A 135 -16.78 -0.17 5.69
CA THR A 135 -16.33 1.05 6.38
C THR A 135 -14.85 0.93 6.66
N VAL A 136 -14.10 2.00 6.41
CA VAL A 136 -12.78 2.24 7.04
C VAL A 136 -12.90 1.87 8.51
N GLU A 137 -12.14 0.87 8.96
CA GLU A 137 -12.22 0.42 10.34
C GLU A 137 -11.60 1.50 11.21
N THR A 138 -12.43 2.19 12.00
CA THR A 138 -11.97 3.19 12.95
C THR A 138 -12.01 2.64 14.38
N ALA A 139 -10.87 2.59 15.05
CA ALA A 139 -10.78 2.20 16.45
C ALA A 139 -9.75 3.07 17.18
N ALA A 140 -10.15 3.70 18.29
CA ALA A 140 -9.25 4.40 19.22
C ALA A 140 -8.21 5.35 18.57
N GLY A 141 -8.64 6.15 17.58
CA GLY A 141 -7.74 7.08 16.86
C GLY A 141 -6.90 6.42 15.75
N THR A 142 -7.22 5.19 15.37
CA THR A 142 -6.67 4.51 14.19
C THR A 142 -7.75 4.38 13.12
N ALA A 143 -7.37 4.56 11.86
CA ALA A 143 -8.19 4.29 10.68
C ALA A 143 -7.43 3.29 9.78
N LEU A 144 -8.12 2.25 9.30
CA LEU A 144 -7.58 1.25 8.36
C LEU A 144 -8.36 1.28 7.04
N ILE A 145 -7.63 1.49 5.94
CA ILE A 145 -8.12 1.42 4.56
C ILE A 145 -7.58 0.12 3.93
N GLY A 146 -8.46 -0.69 3.35
CA GLY A 146 -8.11 -1.98 2.75
C GLY A 146 -8.26 -3.20 3.68
N PRO A 147 -7.76 -4.38 3.26
CA PRO A 147 -6.87 -4.60 2.12
C PRO A 147 -7.58 -4.41 0.78
N LEU A 148 -6.96 -3.65 -0.13
CA LEU A 148 -7.38 -3.52 -1.52
C LEU A 148 -6.50 -4.39 -2.41
N THR A 149 -7.10 -5.29 -3.18
CA THR A 149 -6.38 -6.19 -4.07
C THR A 149 -6.28 -5.61 -5.48
N PHE A 150 -5.06 -5.43 -5.96
CA PHE A 150 -4.72 -5.07 -7.33
C PHE A 150 -4.21 -6.29 -8.09
N THR A 151 -4.59 -6.46 -9.35
CA THR A 151 -4.30 -7.63 -10.17
C THR A 151 -3.55 -7.22 -11.44
N ALA A 152 -2.38 -7.83 -11.65
CA ALA A 152 -1.59 -7.66 -12.85
C ALA A 152 -2.35 -8.10 -14.11
N GLY A 153 -2.23 -7.32 -15.18
CA GLY A 153 -2.98 -7.48 -16.43
C GLY A 153 -4.45 -7.04 -16.36
N THR A 154 -4.91 -6.51 -15.22
CA THR A 154 -6.26 -5.94 -15.06
C THR A 154 -6.19 -4.49 -14.59
N ASP A 155 -5.56 -4.25 -13.44
CA ASP A 155 -5.48 -2.92 -12.82
C ASP A 155 -4.21 -2.15 -13.27
N PHE A 156 -3.19 -2.88 -13.70
CA PHE A 156 -1.93 -2.39 -14.29
C PHE A 156 -1.36 -3.48 -15.21
N ASP A 157 -0.41 -3.15 -16.08
CA ASP A 157 0.20 -4.11 -17.00
C ASP A 157 1.12 -5.10 -16.27
N ALA A 158 1.08 -6.37 -16.64
CA ALA A 158 1.94 -7.37 -16.01
C ALA A 158 3.41 -7.12 -16.36
N GLY A 159 4.28 -7.10 -15.34
CA GLY A 159 5.70 -6.76 -15.48
C GLY A 159 6.02 -5.29 -15.26
N GLU A 160 5.02 -4.44 -15.01
CA GLU A 160 5.25 -3.07 -14.53
C GLU A 160 5.71 -3.09 -13.07
N THR A 161 6.56 -2.12 -12.72
CA THR A 161 7.07 -1.95 -11.37
C THR A 161 6.18 -0.97 -10.60
N ILE A 162 5.80 -1.38 -9.39
CA ILE A 162 5.18 -0.53 -8.38
C ILE A 162 6.29 -0.16 -7.40
N ALA A 163 6.57 1.13 -7.29
CA ALA A 163 7.63 1.66 -6.44
C ALA A 163 7.09 2.62 -5.37
N SER A 164 5.85 3.09 -5.50
CA SER A 164 5.21 3.87 -4.44
C SER A 164 3.71 3.63 -4.35
N ILE A 165 3.16 3.96 -3.18
CA ILE A 165 1.74 3.95 -2.88
C ILE A 165 1.33 5.37 -2.50
N ALA A 166 0.34 5.91 -3.20
CA ALA A 166 -0.29 7.19 -2.84
C ALA A 166 -1.66 6.93 -2.21
N VAL A 167 -1.96 7.65 -1.14
CA VAL A 167 -3.28 7.69 -0.51
C VAL A 167 -3.91 9.02 -0.90
N CYS A 168 -5.11 8.99 -1.46
CA CYS A 168 -5.74 10.15 -2.10
C CYS A 168 -7.10 10.44 -1.46
N ILE A 169 -7.43 11.72 -1.39
CA ILE A 169 -8.75 12.23 -1.04
C ILE A 169 -9.53 12.31 -2.35
N GLU A 170 -10.64 11.58 -2.44
CA GLU A 170 -11.53 11.67 -3.58
C GLU A 170 -12.15 13.07 -3.63
N ASP A 171 -12.15 13.70 -4.81
CA ASP A 171 -12.98 14.89 -5.07
C ASP A 171 -14.38 14.42 -5.49
N ALA A 172 -15.43 15.10 -5.03
CA ALA A 172 -16.81 14.88 -5.47
C ALA A 172 -16.99 15.06 -7.00
N ALA A 173 -16.05 15.72 -7.66
CA ALA A 173 -15.99 15.87 -9.11
C ALA A 173 -15.06 14.86 -9.82
N SER A 174 -14.51 13.88 -9.11
CA SER A 174 -13.62 12.86 -9.66
C SER A 174 -14.22 12.24 -10.92
N VAL A 175 -13.39 12.15 -11.97
CA VAL A 175 -13.80 11.64 -13.28
C VAL A 175 -13.23 10.26 -13.59
N GLY A 176 -12.38 9.72 -12.70
CA GLY A 176 -11.72 8.44 -12.91
C GLY A 176 -10.78 8.02 -11.77
N TYR A 177 -10.26 6.80 -11.89
CA TYR A 177 -9.38 6.14 -10.92
C TYR A 177 -8.07 5.69 -11.59
N GLU A 178 -7.68 6.37 -12.66
CA GLU A 178 -6.45 6.08 -13.40
C GLU A 178 -5.22 6.37 -12.53
N ASP A 179 -5.20 7.53 -11.87
CA ASP A 179 -4.13 7.98 -10.99
C ASP A 179 -4.65 8.89 -9.86
N CYS A 180 -3.77 9.27 -8.92
CA CYS A 180 -4.15 10.09 -7.78
C CYS A 180 -4.66 11.49 -8.17
N ALA A 181 -4.18 12.04 -9.29
CA ALA A 181 -4.58 13.36 -9.76
C ALA A 181 -5.96 13.36 -10.43
N ALA A 182 -6.34 12.24 -11.05
CA ALA A 182 -7.68 12.01 -11.58
C ALA A 182 -8.71 11.83 -10.46
N VAL A 183 -8.30 11.22 -9.34
CA VAL A 183 -9.11 11.02 -8.13
C VAL A 183 -9.30 12.34 -7.37
N GLY A 184 -8.23 13.10 -7.15
CA GLY A 184 -8.28 14.34 -6.39
C GLY A 184 -6.92 14.76 -5.84
N THR A 185 -6.82 14.85 -4.51
CA THR A 185 -5.64 15.37 -3.82
C THR A 185 -4.87 14.27 -3.13
N ALA A 186 -3.55 14.24 -3.27
CA ALA A 186 -2.69 13.31 -2.54
C ALA A 186 -2.62 13.71 -1.06
N PHE A 187 -3.00 12.79 -0.19
CA PHE A 187 -2.98 12.94 1.26
C PHE A 187 -1.64 12.50 1.85
N ALA A 188 -1.15 11.35 1.41
CA ALA A 188 0.06 10.75 1.94
C ALA A 188 0.69 9.85 0.87
N ALA A 189 2.00 9.65 0.93
CA ALA A 189 2.71 8.80 -0.02
C ALA A 189 3.80 7.97 0.66
N THR A 190 3.89 6.71 0.28
CA THR A 190 4.85 5.76 0.83
C THR A 190 5.70 5.18 -0.29
N ASP A 191 7.02 5.18 -0.09
CA ASP A 191 7.98 4.50 -0.94
C ASP A 191 7.93 3.02 -0.56
N VAL A 192 7.76 2.15 -1.53
CA VAL A 192 7.74 0.71 -1.30
C VAL A 192 8.85 0.09 -2.11
N GLY A 193 9.56 -0.89 -1.56
CA GLY A 193 10.59 -1.56 -2.36
C GLY A 193 9.97 -2.14 -3.63
N ASP A 194 10.62 -1.94 -4.78
CA ASP A 194 10.14 -2.32 -6.10
C ASP A 194 9.42 -3.68 -6.12
N VAL A 195 8.12 -3.65 -6.42
CA VAL A 195 7.31 -4.85 -6.65
C VAL A 195 7.02 -4.93 -8.13
N THR A 196 7.36 -6.05 -8.78
CA THR A 196 7.10 -6.24 -10.23
C THR A 196 6.25 -7.50 -10.44
N PRO A 197 4.92 -7.41 -10.26
CA PRO A 197 4.02 -8.56 -10.40
C PRO A 197 3.99 -9.06 -11.84
N VAL A 198 3.98 -10.37 -12.04
CA VAL A 198 3.96 -10.99 -13.38
C VAL A 198 2.69 -11.81 -13.59
N GLY A 199 2.32 -12.05 -14.85
CA GLY A 199 1.15 -12.87 -15.17
C GLY A 199 -0.14 -12.29 -14.57
N THR A 200 -0.76 -13.03 -13.64
CA THR A 200 -1.97 -12.61 -12.91
C THR A 200 -1.72 -12.55 -11.41
N ASP A 201 -0.48 -12.24 -11.01
CA ASP A 201 -0.13 -11.98 -9.62
C ASP A 201 -0.98 -10.85 -9.04
N THR A 202 -1.12 -10.84 -7.72
CA THR A 202 -1.88 -9.80 -7.01
C THR A 202 -1.01 -9.05 -6.01
N VAL A 203 -1.36 -7.79 -5.78
CA VAL A 203 -0.79 -6.93 -4.77
C VAL A 203 -1.91 -6.47 -3.85
N ASP A 204 -1.88 -6.91 -2.60
CA ASP A 204 -2.80 -6.44 -1.57
C ASP A 204 -2.17 -5.26 -0.85
N VAL A 205 -2.88 -4.13 -0.78
CA VAL A 205 -2.41 -2.92 -0.11
C VAL A 205 -3.37 -2.54 1.00
N SER A 206 -2.83 -2.33 2.19
CA SER A 206 -3.56 -1.76 3.33
C SER A 206 -2.86 -0.50 3.79
N TYR A 207 -3.63 0.53 4.14
CA TYR A 207 -3.10 1.76 4.73
C TYR A 207 -3.70 1.99 6.11
N THR A 208 -2.85 2.18 7.11
CA THR A 208 -3.23 2.50 8.49
C THR A 208 -2.79 3.91 8.83
N PHE A 209 -3.72 4.75 9.27
CA PHE A 209 -3.43 6.06 9.83
C PHE A 209 -3.71 6.06 11.34
N ASN A 210 -2.73 6.44 12.15
CA ASN A 210 -2.86 6.40 13.61
C ASN A 210 -2.49 7.75 14.24
N ILE A 211 -3.44 8.32 14.97
CA ILE A 211 -3.31 9.57 15.74
C ILE A 211 -3.46 9.34 17.25
N SER A 212 -3.42 8.09 17.69
CA SER A 212 -3.50 7.75 19.12
C SER A 212 -2.33 8.33 19.88
N SER A 213 -2.62 8.91 21.05
CA SER A 213 -1.60 9.31 22.00
C SER A 213 -1.10 8.08 22.77
N PRO A 214 0.20 7.94 23.05
CA PRO A 214 0.68 6.89 23.92
C PRO A 214 0.02 7.00 25.30
N ASP A 215 -0.45 5.86 25.83
CA ASP A 215 -0.93 5.77 27.21
C ASP A 215 0.27 5.99 28.16
N THR A 216 0.24 7.09 28.91
CA THR A 216 1.25 7.42 29.93
C THR A 216 1.06 6.65 31.23
#